data_AF-A0A7Z2GBI0-F1
#
_entry.id   AF-A0A7Z2GBI0-F1
#
_cell.length_a   1.000
_cell.length_b   1.000
_cell.length_c   1.000
_cell.angle_alpha   90.00
_cell.angle_beta   90.00
_cell.angle_gamma   90.00
#
_symmetry.space_group_name_H-M   'P 1'
#
loop_
_entity.id
_entity.type
_entity.pdbx_description
1 polymer ?
#
loop_
_entity_poly.entity_id
_entity_poly.type
_entity_poly.pdbx_seq_one_letter_code
_entity_poly.pdbx_strand_id
1 'polypeptide(L)'
;MENRSKIRPTLTALALLLTGCTAPGMPQSRPHLSSTECRDLASLRRSAPATMAQHKSELAALRKAGYNPSPWNDPYYPEDLEAAQRVVDHWFDTECLQLPRG
;
A
#
# COMPACT_ATOMS: atom_id res chain seq x y z
N MET A 1 -67.35 15.19 -18.42
CA MET A 1 -66.32 16.17 -18.83
C MET A 1 -65.00 15.67 -18.28
N GLU A 2 -64.39 14.64 -18.88
CA GLU A 2 -63.45 14.69 -20.02
C GLU A 2 -62.11 15.37 -19.70
N ASN A 3 -61.06 14.56 -19.56
CA ASN A 3 -59.76 14.77 -20.21
C ASN A 3 -58.93 13.47 -20.11
N ARG A 4 -58.92 12.68 -21.19
CA ARG A 4 -57.99 11.57 -21.40
C ARG A 4 -56.72 12.12 -22.06
N SER A 5 -55.70 12.46 -21.25
CA SER A 5 -54.39 12.83 -21.77
C SER A 5 -53.68 11.60 -22.36
N LYS A 6 -53.63 11.57 -23.68
CA LYS A 6 -52.96 10.57 -24.52
C LYS A 6 -51.52 11.03 -24.75
N ILE A 7 -50.55 10.45 -24.04
CA ILE A 7 -49.13 10.71 -24.29
C ILE A 7 -48.44 9.37 -24.60
N ARG A 8 -47.90 9.29 -25.82
CA ARG A 8 -47.31 8.13 -26.48
C ARG A 8 -45.95 7.77 -25.87
N PRO A 9 -45.57 6.49 -25.75
CA PRO A 9 -44.24 6.09 -25.30
C PRO A 9 -43.26 6.12 -26.49
N THR A 10 -42.32 7.05 -26.49
CA THR A 10 -41.16 6.99 -27.40
C THR A 10 -40.07 6.15 -26.75
N LEU A 11 -39.92 4.93 -27.25
CA LEU A 11 -38.78 4.04 -27.04
C LEU A 11 -37.49 4.73 -27.52
N THR A 12 -36.64 5.16 -26.61
CA THR A 12 -35.29 5.63 -26.94
C THR A 12 -34.30 4.56 -26.48
N ALA A 13 -33.93 3.68 -27.40
CA ALA A 13 -32.86 2.71 -27.24
C ALA A 13 -31.52 3.46 -27.17
N LEU A 14 -30.88 3.47 -26.00
CA LEU A 14 -29.54 4.03 -25.82
C LEU A 14 -28.54 2.88 -25.65
N ALA A 15 -28.16 2.27 -26.77
CA ALA A 15 -27.03 1.35 -26.85
C ALA A 15 -25.81 2.15 -27.33
N LEU A 16 -24.95 2.58 -26.39
CA LEU A 16 -23.65 3.15 -26.69
C LEU A 16 -22.57 2.31 -26.01
N LEU A 17 -21.78 1.68 -26.88
CA LEU A 17 -20.66 0.79 -26.64
C LEU A 17 -19.56 1.51 -25.83
N LEU A 18 -19.19 0.97 -24.67
CA LEU A 18 -17.96 1.34 -23.98
C LEU A 18 -16.88 0.30 -24.31
N THR A 19 -16.20 0.52 -25.42
CA THR A 19 -14.94 -0.14 -25.79
C THR A 19 -13.80 0.83 -25.52
N GLY A 20 -12.80 0.40 -24.74
CA GLY A 20 -11.56 1.15 -24.43
C GLY A 20 -11.33 1.21 -22.91
N CYS A 21 -10.16 0.94 -22.33
CA CYS A 21 -8.80 0.92 -22.86
C CYS A 21 -7.98 -0.02 -21.95
N THR A 22 -7.28 -1.03 -22.47
CA THR A 22 -6.24 -1.70 -21.68
C THR A 22 -4.99 -0.82 -21.74
N ALA A 23 -4.69 -0.10 -20.66
CA ALA A 23 -3.41 0.55 -20.47
C ALA A 23 -2.51 -0.38 -19.61
N PRO A 24 -1.65 -1.22 -20.22
CA PRO A 24 -0.62 -1.92 -19.46
C PRO A 24 0.56 -0.97 -19.28
N GLY A 25 0.53 -0.22 -18.18
CA GLY A 25 1.60 0.71 -17.86
C GLY A 25 1.37 1.34 -16.50
N MET A 26 1.19 0.50 -15.47
CA MET A 26 1.21 1.02 -14.11
C MET A 26 2.60 1.60 -13.85
N PRO A 27 2.71 2.86 -13.38
CA PRO A 27 3.98 3.43 -13.00
C PRO A 27 4.60 2.51 -11.94
N GLN A 28 5.76 1.94 -12.26
CA GLN A 28 6.55 1.19 -11.31
C GLN A 28 7.10 2.20 -10.31
N SER A 29 6.28 2.52 -9.30
CA SER A 29 6.72 3.24 -8.11
C SER A 29 7.98 2.54 -7.61
N ARG A 30 9.03 3.32 -7.37
CA ARG A 30 10.27 2.78 -6.81
C ARG A 30 9.94 2.07 -5.48
N PRO A 31 10.46 0.86 -5.23
CA PRO A 31 10.25 0.17 -3.97
C PRO A 31 10.69 1.05 -2.79
N HIS A 32 9.92 1.03 -1.72
CA HIS A 32 10.25 1.71 -0.45
C HIS A 32 11.39 0.97 0.26
N LEU A 33 11.39 -0.36 0.18
CA LEU A 33 12.40 -1.23 0.76
C LEU A 33 13.46 -1.62 -0.29
N SER A 34 14.72 -1.51 0.10
CA SER A 34 15.85 -2.04 -0.65
C SER A 34 15.95 -3.56 -0.50
N SER A 35 16.70 -4.21 -1.40
CA SER A 35 16.95 -5.65 -1.30
C SER A 35 17.64 -6.06 0.01
N THR A 36 18.46 -5.18 0.59
CA THR A 36 19.10 -5.40 1.89
C THR A 36 18.09 -5.31 3.02
N GLU A 37 17.23 -4.28 3.03
CA GLU A 37 16.16 -4.14 4.03
C GLU A 37 15.20 -5.34 3.98
N CYS A 38 14.79 -5.80 2.80
CA CYS A 38 13.99 -7.02 2.66
C CYS A 38 14.65 -8.26 3.27
N ARG A 39 15.96 -8.44 3.03
CA ARG A 39 16.71 -9.59 3.58
C ARG A 39 16.81 -9.52 5.10
N ASP A 40 17.09 -8.34 5.64
CA ASP A 40 17.26 -8.12 7.06
C ASP A 40 15.94 -8.28 7.82
N LEU A 41 14.85 -7.66 7.33
CA LEU A 41 13.50 -7.82 7.89
C LEU A 41 13.04 -9.29 7.85
N ALA A 42 13.33 -10.02 6.76
CA ALA A 42 13.05 -11.45 6.68
C ALA A 42 13.87 -12.28 7.69
N SER A 43 15.06 -11.82 8.07
CA SER A 43 15.84 -12.46 9.13
C SER A 43 15.25 -12.19 10.51
N LEU A 44 14.82 -10.96 10.79
CA LEU A 44 14.18 -10.58 12.05
C LEU A 44 12.88 -11.35 12.28
N ARG A 45 12.03 -11.47 11.25
CA ARG A 45 10.76 -12.23 11.30
C ARG A 45 10.93 -13.73 11.58
N ARG A 46 12.09 -14.31 11.28
CA ARG A 46 12.39 -15.73 11.56
C ARG A 46 12.90 -15.96 12.99
N SER A 47 12.84 -14.94 13.85
CA SER A 47 13.25 -15.00 15.27
C SER A 47 14.70 -15.44 15.46
N ALA A 48 15.58 -15.19 14.48
CA ALA A 48 17.01 -15.33 14.66
C ALA A 48 17.52 -14.22 15.61
N PRO A 49 18.57 -14.45 16.41
CA PRO A 49 19.22 -13.38 17.16
C PRO A 49 19.57 -12.22 16.22
N ALA A 50 18.94 -11.08 16.47
CA ALA A 50 19.06 -9.92 15.61
C ALA A 50 20.47 -9.32 15.73
N THR A 51 21.09 -9.04 14.59
CA THR A 51 22.35 -8.30 14.55
C THR A 51 22.07 -6.79 14.61
N MET A 52 23.07 -6.01 15.05
CA MET A 52 22.97 -4.55 15.02
C MET A 52 22.72 -3.99 13.61
N ALA A 53 23.18 -4.69 12.56
CA ALA A 53 22.91 -4.29 11.18
C ALA A 53 21.42 -4.46 10.83
N GLN A 54 20.81 -5.57 11.25
CA GLN A 54 19.38 -5.83 11.02
C GLN A 54 18.49 -4.83 11.75
N HIS A 55 18.79 -4.50 13.02
CA HIS A 55 18.07 -3.45 13.74
C HIS A 55 18.21 -2.07 13.08
N LYS A 56 19.37 -1.74 12.51
CA LYS A 56 19.54 -0.50 11.75
C LYS A 56 18.70 -0.50 10.47
N SER A 57 18.58 -1.65 9.82
CA SER A 57 17.75 -1.86 8.64
C SER A 57 16.27 -1.64 8.97
N GLU A 58 15.79 -2.24 10.05
CA GLU A 58 14.43 -2.05 10.56
C GLU A 58 14.16 -0.58 10.91
N LEU A 59 15.07 0.07 11.65
CA LEU A 59 14.92 1.49 11.99
C LEU A 59 14.91 2.40 10.76
N ALA A 60 15.69 2.07 9.72
CA ALA A 60 15.65 2.80 8.45
C ALA A 60 14.29 2.66 7.75
N ALA A 61 13.73 1.45 7.72
CA ALA A 61 12.41 1.19 7.17
C ALA A 61 11.31 1.92 7.95
N LEU A 62 11.34 1.89 9.29
CA LEU A 62 10.39 2.60 10.14
C LEU A 62 10.44 4.12 9.89
N ARG A 63 11.63 4.71 9.77
CA ARG A 63 11.78 6.14 9.46
C ARG A 63 11.24 6.52 8.09
N LYS A 64 11.42 5.67 7.08
CA LYS A 64 10.78 5.84 5.76
C LYS A 64 9.26 5.78 5.87
N ALA A 65 8.73 4.92 6.75
CA ALA A 65 7.31 4.77 7.05
C ALA A 65 6.73 5.90 7.92
N GLY A 66 7.56 6.88 8.33
CA GLY A 66 7.11 8.04 9.09
C GLY A 66 7.36 7.97 10.59
N TYR A 67 8.02 6.92 11.10
CA TYR A 67 8.41 6.87 12.51
C TYR A 67 9.46 7.94 12.82
N ASN A 68 9.18 8.79 13.80
CA ASN A 68 10.09 9.82 14.27
C ASN A 68 10.13 9.80 15.81
N PRO A 69 11.17 9.22 16.43
CA PRO A 69 11.24 9.13 17.88
C PRO A 69 11.33 10.53 18.51
N SER A 70 10.37 10.88 19.36
CA SER A 70 10.43 12.11 20.16
C SER A 70 11.61 12.07 21.15
N PRO A 71 12.37 13.16 21.32
CA PRO A 71 13.50 13.19 22.26
C PRO A 71 13.09 13.29 23.75
N TRP A 72 11.81 13.48 24.05
CA TRP A 72 11.30 13.68 25.41
C TRP A 72 10.14 12.72 25.70
N ASN A 73 8.99 13.27 26.13
CA ASN A 73 7.75 12.51 26.21
C ASN A 73 7.09 12.50 24.84
N ASP A 74 7.01 11.32 24.26
CA ASP A 74 6.12 11.06 23.14
C ASP A 74 4.73 10.71 23.68
N PRO A 75 3.71 11.59 23.53
CA PRO A 75 2.36 11.26 23.95
C PRO A 75 1.69 10.22 23.04
N TYR A 76 2.29 9.89 21.90
CA TYR A 76 1.78 8.95 20.90
C TYR A 76 2.63 7.69 20.81
N TYR A 77 3.50 7.44 21.81
CA TYR A 77 4.17 6.15 21.94
C TYR A 77 3.27 5.18 22.72
N PRO A 78 3.03 3.96 22.20
CA PRO A 78 3.69 3.34 21.04
C PRO A 78 2.91 3.47 19.71
N GLU A 79 1.81 4.22 19.65
CA GLU A 79 0.91 4.27 18.50
C GLU A 79 1.61 4.68 17.19
N ASP A 80 2.57 5.60 17.24
CA ASP A 80 3.35 6.07 16.10
C ASP A 80 4.29 4.99 15.54
N LEU A 81 4.95 4.24 16.43
CA LEU A 81 5.77 3.08 16.11
C LEU A 81 4.91 1.99 15.47
N GLU A 82 3.75 1.68 16.06
CA GLU A 82 2.84 0.67 15.52
C GLU A 82 2.26 1.08 14.16
N ALA A 83 1.97 2.37 13.96
CA ALA A 83 1.54 2.89 12.67
C ALA A 83 2.60 2.71 11.60
N ALA A 84 3.85 3.08 11.89
CA ALA A 84 4.97 2.86 10.98
C ALA A 84 5.21 1.36 10.73
N GLN A 85 5.08 0.51 11.75
CA GLN A 85 5.26 -0.93 11.62
C GLN A 85 4.26 -1.54 10.62
N ARG A 86 2.98 -1.14 10.68
CA ARG A 86 1.95 -1.61 9.72
C ARG A 86 2.29 -1.23 8.28
N VAL A 87 2.87 -0.05 8.07
CA VAL A 87 3.32 0.40 6.75
C VAL A 87 4.51 -0.42 6.27
N VAL A 88 5.51 -0.66 7.14
CA VAL A 88 6.65 -1.54 6.81
C VAL A 88 6.17 -2.95 6.49
N ASP A 89 5.20 -3.47 7.23
CA ASP A 89 4.64 -4.80 6.98
C ASP A 89 3.96 -4.88 5.61
N HIS A 90 3.19 -3.85 5.25
CA HIS A 90 2.59 -3.76 3.93
C HIS A 90 3.64 -3.71 2.80
N TRP A 91 4.70 -2.91 2.96
CA TRP A 91 5.81 -2.87 2.00
C TRP A 91 6.54 -4.20 1.93
N PHE A 92 6.76 -4.87 3.06
CA PHE A 92 7.41 -6.17 3.07
C PHE A 92 6.58 -7.20 2.27
N ASP A 93 5.27 -7.22 2.47
CA ASP A 93 4.39 -8.16 1.78
C ASP A 93 4.27 -7.86 0.29
N THR A 94 4.25 -6.58 -0.11
CA THR A 94 4.07 -6.18 -1.52
C THR A 94 5.37 -6.06 -2.31
N GLU A 95 6.50 -5.80 -1.66
CA GLU A 95 7.79 -5.57 -2.32
C GLU A 95 8.75 -6.73 -2.07
N CYS A 96 8.81 -7.31 -0.88
CA CYS A 96 9.79 -8.37 -0.60
C CYS A 96 9.26 -9.77 -0.95
N LEU A 97 7.96 -10.02 -0.77
CA LEU A 97 7.35 -11.32 -1.09
C LEU A 97 6.88 -11.42 -2.55
N GLN A 98 6.48 -10.31 -3.17
CA GLN A 98 5.97 -10.30 -4.56
C GLN A 98 7.04 -10.02 -5.63
N LEU A 99 8.30 -9.73 -5.26
CA LEU A 99 9.37 -9.64 -6.25
C LEU A 99 9.48 -10.98 -7.01
N PRO A 100 9.34 -11.00 -8.36
CA PRO A 100 9.57 -12.20 -9.12
C PRO A 100 11.00 -12.66 -8.84
N ARG A 101 11.16 -13.88 -8.35
CA ARG A 101 12.46 -14.55 -8.28
C ARG A 101 12.88 -14.84 -9.73
N GLY A 102 13.49 -13.84 -10.37
CA GLY A 102 14.16 -13.97 -11.66
C GLY A 102 15.59 -14.44 -11.46
#